data_AF-A0A0M8PY34-F1
#
_entry.id   AF-A0A0M8PY34-F1
#
_cell.length_a   1.000
_cell.length_b   1.000
_cell.length_c   1.000
_cell.angle_alpha   90.00
_cell.angle_beta   90.00
_cell.angle_gamma   90.00
#
_symmetry.space_group_name_H-M   'P 1'
#
loop_
_entity.id
_entity.type
_entity.pdbx_description
1 polymer ?
#
loop_
_entity_poly.entity_id
_entity_poly.type
_entity_poly.pdbx_seq_one_letter_code
_entity_poly.pdbx_strand_id
1 'polypeptide(L)'
;MYLYCERVLWDYKQNAYELVFDFYLREDLTTLSRFADLESNNNNTNLLKTLLVLNKVKVESYKGPRPGYWYDIPIEFFEKFLITETEPEYSLIKFNLTMQDNNELNFQQYRTINDELFINNETMNFHKCNFYNELNKLKDENNPKLIIRDVGCGNWNEIIWDDFHLIYDLGGDVKFKESEMNTIINRANLTKKFNVVISHWDLDHYRAILDLNDTQIKLMENIVVPSKMPNTLQLNNAFNRLQSSGINIDILSPAHKTKSGRRIELVSQGKVNNLELFRSSDGSNMNQSGIVITIEGNEKIGVLTGDHHYPQIYNNVLNVTSVKSYVIVVPHHGGNAGEFNKNIWDTLPLSEGALSTKSFRYRNLPQNKIHKFFIEDKSFHCTECHSSDFTSIL
;
A
#
# COMPACT_ATOMS: atom_id res chain seq x y z
N MET A 1 -8.31 -11.55 -21.39
CA MET A 1 -7.57 -11.82 -20.13
C MET A 1 -7.82 -10.66 -19.22
N TYR A 2 -8.29 -10.95 -18.02
CA TYR A 2 -8.80 -9.92 -17.14
C TYR A 2 -7.78 -9.54 -16.08
N LEU A 3 -7.25 -8.32 -16.23
CA LEU A 3 -6.05 -7.85 -15.55
C LEU A 3 -6.34 -6.59 -14.74
N TYR A 4 -5.87 -6.56 -13.51
CA TYR A 4 -5.89 -5.38 -12.65
C TYR A 4 -4.57 -4.64 -12.78
N CYS A 5 -4.62 -3.35 -13.07
CA CYS A 5 -3.42 -2.52 -13.13
C CYS A 5 -2.99 -2.14 -11.70
N GLU A 6 -2.00 -2.84 -11.17
CA GLU A 6 -1.39 -2.56 -9.87
C GLU A 6 -0.61 -1.24 -9.93
N ARG A 7 0.28 -1.11 -10.93
CA ARG A 7 1.21 0.02 -11.02
C ARG A 7 1.50 0.43 -12.46
N VAL A 8 1.75 1.73 -12.65
CA VAL A 8 2.19 2.35 -13.91
C VAL A 8 3.39 3.22 -13.61
N LEU A 9 4.54 2.87 -14.19
CA LEU A 9 5.82 3.51 -13.99
C LEU A 9 6.33 4.03 -15.33
N TRP A 10 7.13 5.09 -15.33
CA TRP A 10 7.77 5.56 -16.54
C TRP A 10 9.28 5.64 -16.36
N ASP A 11 9.96 5.04 -17.31
CA ASP A 11 11.40 5.04 -17.46
C ASP A 11 11.82 6.18 -18.40
N TYR A 12 12.48 7.20 -17.85
CA TYR A 12 13.01 8.32 -18.62
C TYR A 12 14.19 7.95 -19.53
N LYS A 13 15.01 6.97 -19.13
CA LYS A 13 16.15 6.52 -19.94
C LYS A 13 15.65 5.85 -21.21
N GLN A 14 14.54 5.14 -21.10
CA GLN A 14 13.93 4.39 -22.21
C GLN A 14 12.79 5.14 -22.90
N ASN A 15 12.35 6.27 -22.32
CA ASN A 15 11.19 7.05 -22.78
C ASN A 15 9.96 6.14 -23.00
N ALA A 16 9.67 5.30 -22.00
CA ALA A 16 8.65 4.27 -22.08
C ALA A 16 8.10 3.93 -20.68
N TYR A 17 6.98 3.22 -20.63
CA TYR A 17 6.35 2.76 -19.40
C TYR A 17 6.81 1.35 -18.99
N GLU A 18 6.86 1.13 -17.69
CA GLU A 18 6.83 -0.19 -17.08
C GLU A 18 5.48 -0.34 -16.36
N LEU A 19 4.77 -1.44 -16.63
CA LEU A 19 3.43 -1.69 -16.11
C LEU A 19 3.43 -2.96 -15.29
N VAL A 20 2.75 -2.94 -14.15
CA VAL A 20 2.53 -4.13 -13.33
C VAL A 20 1.05 -4.42 -13.29
N PHE A 21 0.70 -5.66 -13.65
CA PHE A 21 -0.65 -6.19 -13.58
C PHE A 21 -0.70 -7.38 -12.65
N ASP A 22 -1.84 -7.58 -12.00
CA ASP A 22 -2.23 -8.85 -11.40
C ASP A 22 -3.45 -9.42 -12.14
N PHE A 23 -3.67 -10.72 -12.00
CA PHE A 23 -4.73 -11.43 -12.70
C PHE A 23 -5.98 -11.53 -11.83
N TYR A 24 -7.14 -11.56 -12.47
CA TYR A 24 -8.39 -11.97 -11.83
C TYR A 24 -8.44 -13.50 -11.65
N LEU A 25 -8.05 -14.26 -12.69
CA LEU A 25 -8.23 -15.70 -12.79
C LEU A 25 -6.92 -16.44 -13.03
N ARG A 26 -6.80 -17.64 -12.46
CA ARG A 26 -5.63 -18.53 -12.66
C ARG A 26 -5.62 -19.13 -14.08
N GLU A 27 -6.80 -19.23 -14.70
CA GLU A 27 -6.97 -19.68 -16.06
C GLU A 27 -6.26 -18.74 -17.05
N ASP A 28 -6.29 -17.43 -16.81
CA ASP A 28 -5.58 -16.44 -17.63
C ASP A 28 -4.05 -16.57 -17.48
N LEU A 29 -3.54 -16.83 -16.27
CA LEU A 29 -2.11 -17.16 -16.05
C LEU A 29 -1.69 -18.41 -16.85
N THR A 30 -2.53 -19.44 -16.84
CA THR A 30 -2.28 -20.69 -17.57
C THR A 30 -2.32 -20.46 -19.08
N THR A 31 -3.26 -19.64 -19.54
CA THR A 31 -3.40 -19.25 -20.95
C THR A 31 -2.17 -18.49 -21.43
N LEU A 32 -1.70 -17.51 -20.66
CA LEU A 32 -0.47 -16.78 -21.00
C LEU A 32 0.76 -17.68 -20.95
N SER A 33 0.86 -18.61 -19.99
CA SER A 33 1.97 -19.59 -19.94
C SER A 33 2.04 -20.43 -21.22
N ARG A 34 0.90 -20.91 -21.71
CA ARG A 34 0.82 -21.69 -22.96
C ARG A 34 1.14 -20.85 -24.18
N PHE A 35 0.62 -19.64 -24.25
CA PHE A 35 0.95 -18.69 -25.31
C PHE A 35 2.46 -18.37 -25.35
N ALA A 36 3.10 -18.39 -24.18
CA ALA A 36 4.52 -18.12 -24.01
C ALA A 36 5.46 -19.28 -24.32
N ASP A 37 4.93 -20.47 -24.65
CA ASP A 37 5.69 -21.73 -24.70
C ASP A 37 6.50 -22.00 -23.41
N LEU A 38 6.05 -21.47 -22.26
CA LEU A 38 6.67 -21.73 -20.97
C LEU A 38 6.06 -23.01 -20.39
N GLU A 39 6.85 -24.10 -20.32
CA GLU A 39 6.40 -25.34 -19.70
C GLU A 39 5.84 -25.07 -18.30
N SER A 40 4.64 -25.60 -18.03
CA SER A 40 4.05 -25.55 -16.70
C SER A 40 4.86 -26.45 -15.77
N ASN A 41 5.95 -25.94 -15.21
CA ASN A 41 6.62 -26.59 -14.10
C ASN A 41 5.62 -26.63 -12.93
N ASN A 42 4.96 -27.78 -12.78
CA ASN A 42 3.93 -28.15 -11.80
C ASN A 42 4.47 -28.23 -10.36
N ASN A 43 5.49 -27.44 -10.03
CA ASN A 43 5.99 -27.34 -8.67
C ASN A 43 5.09 -26.36 -7.89
N ASN A 44 4.57 -26.81 -6.75
CA ASN A 44 3.73 -26.03 -5.82
C ASN A 44 4.34 -24.68 -5.38
N THR A 45 5.65 -24.47 -5.60
CA THR A 45 6.35 -23.19 -5.36
C THR A 45 5.92 -22.05 -6.31
N ASN A 46 5.11 -22.32 -7.33
CA ASN A 46 4.61 -21.32 -8.29
C ASN A 46 3.29 -20.63 -7.89
N LEU A 47 2.64 -21.02 -6.78
CA LEU A 47 1.27 -20.59 -6.47
C LEU A 47 1.13 -19.11 -6.07
N LEU A 48 2.20 -18.47 -5.59
CA LEU A 48 2.24 -17.06 -5.19
C LEU A 48 2.70 -16.12 -6.31
N LYS A 49 3.24 -16.68 -7.41
CA LYS A 49 3.67 -15.89 -8.56
C LYS A 49 2.47 -15.64 -9.47
N THR A 50 1.92 -14.44 -9.40
CA THR A 50 0.76 -14.05 -10.23
C THR A 50 1.01 -12.77 -11.01
N LEU A 51 2.02 -11.97 -10.68
CA LEU A 51 2.18 -10.67 -11.33
C LEU A 51 2.74 -10.79 -12.75
N LEU A 52 2.24 -9.91 -13.62
CA LEU A 52 2.74 -9.67 -14.97
C LEU A 52 3.39 -8.30 -15.03
N VAL A 53 4.65 -8.25 -15.46
CA VAL A 53 5.38 -7.00 -15.72
C VAL A 53 5.53 -6.81 -17.23
N LEU A 54 5.13 -5.64 -17.73
CA LEU A 54 5.36 -5.21 -19.11
C LEU A 54 6.38 -4.07 -19.12
N ASN A 55 7.51 -4.27 -19.78
CA ASN A 55 8.58 -3.27 -19.92
C ASN A 55 8.55 -2.59 -21.27
N LYS A 56 9.12 -1.39 -21.30
CA LYS A 56 9.34 -0.57 -22.51
C LYS A 56 8.05 -0.25 -23.28
N VAL A 57 6.92 -0.20 -22.56
CA VAL A 57 5.60 0.02 -23.14
C VAL A 57 5.47 1.46 -23.60
N LYS A 58 5.17 1.68 -24.88
CA LYS A 58 4.78 3.00 -25.39
C LYS A 58 3.26 3.06 -25.49
N VAL A 59 2.68 4.19 -25.12
CA VAL A 59 1.22 4.37 -25.11
C VAL A 59 0.85 5.64 -25.83
N GLU A 60 -0.31 5.62 -26.49
CA GLU A 60 -0.87 6.81 -27.10
C GLU A 60 -1.17 7.86 -26.02
N SER A 61 -1.02 9.14 -26.38
CA SER A 61 -1.26 10.25 -25.45
C SER A 61 -2.63 10.13 -24.77
N TYR A 62 -2.63 10.15 -23.43
CA TYR A 62 -3.81 10.01 -22.56
C TYR A 62 -4.55 8.66 -22.61
N LYS A 63 -4.04 7.65 -23.33
CA LYS A 63 -4.67 6.32 -23.46
C LYS A 63 -3.91 5.18 -22.81
N GLY A 64 -2.93 5.50 -21.97
CA GLY A 64 -2.24 4.51 -21.13
C GLY A 64 -3.16 3.91 -20.04
N PRO A 65 -2.72 2.81 -19.41
CA PRO A 65 -3.44 2.23 -18.30
C PRO A 65 -3.35 3.13 -17.07
N ARG A 66 -4.22 2.89 -16.09
CA ARG A 66 -4.31 3.64 -14.84
C ARG A 66 -4.28 2.66 -13.66
N PRO A 67 -3.46 2.91 -12.63
CA PRO A 67 -3.49 2.11 -11.41
C PRO A 67 -4.91 2.05 -10.82
N GLY A 68 -5.29 0.91 -10.28
CA GLY A 68 -6.60 0.72 -9.66
C GLY A 68 -7.73 0.36 -10.63
N TYR A 69 -7.44 0.13 -11.91
CA TYR A 69 -8.44 -0.19 -12.93
C TYR A 69 -8.24 -1.57 -13.55
N TRP A 70 -9.36 -2.14 -13.98
CA TRP A 70 -9.44 -3.42 -14.66
C TRP A 70 -9.43 -3.27 -16.19
N TYR A 71 -8.81 -4.25 -16.85
CA TYR A 71 -8.63 -4.31 -18.29
C TYR A 71 -8.92 -5.72 -18.79
N ASP A 72 -9.76 -5.86 -19.81
CA ASP A 72 -9.93 -7.12 -20.53
C ASP A 72 -9.11 -7.08 -21.82
N ILE A 73 -7.90 -7.65 -21.73
CA ILE A 73 -6.89 -7.60 -22.79
C ILE A 73 -6.90 -8.93 -23.55
N PRO A 74 -7.11 -8.94 -24.88
CA PRO A 74 -7.10 -10.15 -25.69
C PRO A 74 -5.69 -10.79 -25.71
N ILE A 75 -5.59 -12.12 -25.85
CA ILE A 75 -4.30 -12.83 -25.76
C ILE A 75 -3.33 -12.40 -26.89
N GLU A 76 -3.88 -12.06 -28.05
CA GLU A 76 -3.15 -11.58 -29.23
C GLU A 76 -2.43 -10.25 -28.96
N PHE A 77 -2.86 -9.48 -27.95
CA PHE A 77 -2.14 -8.28 -27.50
C PHE A 77 -0.68 -8.60 -27.14
N PHE A 78 -0.43 -9.80 -26.60
CA PHE A 78 0.88 -10.21 -26.09
C PHE A 78 1.84 -10.67 -27.19
N GLU A 79 1.39 -10.81 -28.44
CA GLU A 79 2.25 -11.04 -29.61
C GLU A 79 3.28 -9.93 -29.81
N LYS A 80 2.99 -8.73 -29.30
CA LYS A 80 3.86 -7.55 -29.37
C LYS A 80 5.03 -7.57 -28.39
N PHE A 81 5.16 -8.62 -27.58
CA PHE A 81 6.11 -8.70 -26.47
C PHE A 81 7.03 -9.91 -26.60
N LEU A 82 8.30 -9.74 -26.24
CA LEU A 82 9.21 -10.84 -25.95
C LEU A 82 9.06 -11.23 -24.50
N ILE A 83 8.89 -12.52 -24.27
CA ILE A 83 8.79 -13.07 -22.93
C ILE A 83 10.22 -13.40 -22.50
N THR A 84 10.65 -12.74 -21.44
CA THR A 84 11.92 -13.04 -20.80
C THR A 84 11.65 -13.98 -19.63
N GLU A 85 12.47 -15.02 -19.46
CA GLU A 85 12.41 -15.82 -18.24
C GLU A 85 12.55 -14.89 -17.04
N THR A 86 11.55 -14.93 -16.16
CA THR A 86 11.62 -14.23 -14.88
C THR A 86 12.74 -14.83 -14.06
N GLU A 87 13.61 -13.97 -13.49
CA GLU A 87 14.61 -14.44 -12.55
C GLU A 87 13.91 -15.18 -11.39
N PRO A 88 14.37 -16.40 -11.02
CA PRO A 88 13.71 -17.23 -10.00
C PRO A 88 13.48 -16.51 -8.66
N GLU A 89 14.32 -15.53 -8.36
CA GLU A 89 14.42 -14.77 -7.10
C GLU A 89 13.28 -13.75 -6.85
N TYR A 90 12.47 -13.41 -7.85
CA TYR A 90 11.27 -12.61 -7.61
C TYR A 90 10.12 -13.50 -7.12
N SER A 91 9.67 -13.29 -5.87
CA SER A 91 8.69 -14.17 -5.22
C SER A 91 7.27 -14.04 -5.79
N LEU A 92 6.91 -12.89 -6.36
CA LEU A 92 5.54 -12.57 -6.80
C LEU A 92 5.37 -12.44 -8.32
N ILE A 93 6.46 -12.23 -9.07
CA ILE A 93 6.41 -11.98 -10.52
C ILE A 93 6.44 -13.31 -11.26
N LYS A 94 5.37 -13.57 -12.03
CA LYS A 94 5.25 -14.76 -12.88
C LYS A 94 5.76 -14.54 -14.29
N PHE A 95 5.46 -13.36 -14.85
CA PHE A 95 5.79 -13.04 -16.23
C PHE A 95 6.48 -11.70 -16.31
N ASN A 96 7.54 -11.65 -17.12
CA ASN A 96 8.25 -10.42 -17.43
C ASN A 96 8.39 -10.30 -18.95
N LEU A 97 7.68 -9.33 -19.51
CA LEU A 97 7.51 -9.15 -20.95
C LEU A 97 8.14 -7.82 -21.36
N THR A 98 8.82 -7.81 -22.50
CA THR A 98 9.43 -6.59 -23.06
C THR A 98 8.85 -6.32 -24.44
N MET A 99 8.32 -5.11 -24.65
CA MET A 99 7.73 -4.73 -25.92
C MET A 99 8.77 -4.81 -27.06
N GLN A 100 8.37 -5.42 -28.20
CA GLN A 100 9.25 -5.72 -29.34
C GLN A 100 9.47 -4.53 -30.27
N ASP A 101 8.41 -3.76 -30.50
CA ASP A 101 8.40 -2.67 -31.45
C ASP A 101 8.31 -1.30 -30.73
N ASN A 102 8.11 -0.23 -31.50
CA ASN A 102 7.94 1.11 -30.98
C ASN A 102 6.50 1.62 -31.14
N ASN A 103 5.53 0.74 -31.42
CA ASN A 103 4.16 1.13 -31.71
C ASN A 103 3.42 1.55 -30.44
N GLU A 104 2.81 2.72 -30.45
CA GLU A 104 2.04 3.16 -29.30
C GLU A 104 0.79 2.28 -29.08
N LEU A 105 0.57 1.88 -27.82
CA LEU A 105 -0.57 1.06 -27.43
C LEU A 105 -1.70 1.92 -26.86
N ASN A 106 -2.93 1.57 -27.20
CA ASN A 106 -4.15 2.13 -26.61
C ASN A 106 -4.73 1.14 -25.61
N PHE A 107 -4.49 1.35 -24.31
CA PHE A 107 -5.07 0.52 -23.24
C PHE A 107 -6.52 0.90 -22.92
N GLN A 108 -6.93 2.13 -23.24
CA GLN A 108 -8.27 2.62 -22.94
C GLN A 108 -9.37 1.78 -23.61
N GLN A 109 -9.10 1.21 -24.79
CA GLN A 109 -10.06 0.34 -25.49
C GLN A 109 -10.35 -0.97 -24.74
N TYR A 110 -9.45 -1.40 -23.86
CA TYR A 110 -9.58 -2.63 -23.07
C TYR A 110 -10.09 -2.37 -21.65
N ARG A 111 -10.22 -1.11 -21.24
CA ARG A 111 -10.62 -0.76 -19.88
C ARG A 111 -12.07 -1.17 -19.65
N THR A 112 -12.32 -1.89 -18.56
CA THR A 112 -13.68 -2.29 -18.18
C THR A 112 -14.39 -1.20 -17.38
N ILE A 113 -15.73 -1.29 -17.35
CA ILE A 113 -16.59 -0.37 -16.61
C ILE A 113 -16.89 -0.91 -15.20
N ASN A 114 -16.88 -2.24 -15.04
CA ASN A 114 -17.15 -2.91 -13.79
C ASN A 114 -15.84 -3.13 -13.03
N ASP A 115 -15.82 -2.73 -11.76
CA ASP A 115 -14.75 -3.09 -10.84
C ASP A 115 -15.06 -4.49 -10.28
N GLU A 116 -14.12 -5.43 -10.41
CA GLU A 116 -14.19 -6.68 -9.65
C GLU A 116 -13.71 -6.42 -8.24
N LEU A 117 -14.65 -6.25 -7.33
CA LEU A 117 -14.37 -6.14 -5.91
C LEU A 117 -14.52 -7.50 -5.24
N PHE A 118 -13.65 -7.78 -4.29
CA PHE A 118 -13.80 -8.93 -3.42
C PHE A 118 -15.07 -8.74 -2.59
N ILE A 119 -16.05 -9.62 -2.78
CA ILE A 119 -17.33 -9.53 -2.09
C ILE A 119 -17.18 -10.20 -0.72
N ASN A 120 -17.10 -9.39 0.33
CA ASN A 120 -17.33 -9.84 1.69
C ASN A 120 -18.54 -9.09 2.28
N ASN A 121 -19.58 -9.84 2.62
CA ASN A 121 -20.83 -9.27 3.14
C ASN A 121 -20.73 -8.86 4.63
N GLU A 122 -19.66 -9.28 5.32
CA GLU A 122 -19.46 -9.04 6.75
C GLU A 122 -18.52 -7.85 6.98
N THR A 123 -18.98 -6.65 6.60
CA THR A 123 -18.30 -5.41 7.01
C THR A 123 -18.84 -4.92 8.35
N MET A 124 -18.01 -4.20 9.10
CA MET A 124 -18.36 -3.70 10.44
C MET A 124 -17.90 -2.27 10.68
N ASN A 125 -18.52 -1.64 11.67
CA ASN A 125 -18.09 -0.35 12.19
C ASN A 125 -16.92 -0.54 13.17
N PHE A 126 -16.05 0.46 13.27
CA PHE A 126 -14.87 0.43 14.15
C PHE A 126 -15.22 0.04 15.61
N HIS A 127 -16.24 0.64 16.20
CA HIS A 127 -16.66 0.33 17.59
C HIS A 127 -17.15 -1.11 17.84
N LYS A 128 -17.35 -1.91 16.79
CA LYS A 128 -17.82 -3.29 16.89
C LYS A 128 -16.73 -4.32 16.60
N CYS A 129 -15.55 -3.88 16.15
CA CYS A 129 -14.51 -4.79 15.72
C CYS A 129 -13.67 -5.32 16.90
N ASN A 130 -12.97 -6.42 16.69
CA ASN A 130 -12.15 -7.04 17.74
C ASN A 130 -10.98 -6.14 18.14
N PHE A 131 -10.37 -5.44 17.17
CA PHE A 131 -9.33 -4.45 17.43
C PHE A 131 -9.75 -3.39 18.44
N TYR A 132 -10.97 -2.84 18.29
CA TYR A 132 -11.50 -1.84 19.22
C TYR A 132 -11.64 -2.41 20.63
N ASN A 133 -12.12 -3.65 20.76
CA ASN A 133 -12.24 -4.33 22.04
C ASN A 133 -10.89 -4.61 22.70
N GLU A 134 -9.85 -4.90 21.91
CA GLU A 134 -8.48 -5.05 22.40
C GLU A 134 -7.91 -3.73 22.87
N LEU A 135 -8.04 -2.66 22.07
CA LEU A 135 -7.58 -1.32 22.44
C LEU A 135 -8.21 -0.86 23.75
N ASN A 136 -9.50 -1.09 23.99
CA ASN A 136 -10.18 -0.70 25.23
C ASN A 136 -9.67 -1.42 26.50
N LYS A 137 -8.95 -2.54 26.34
CA LYS A 137 -8.35 -3.25 27.48
C LYS A 137 -6.99 -2.67 27.87
N LEU A 138 -6.39 -1.85 26.99
CA LEU A 138 -5.12 -1.19 27.23
C LEU A 138 -5.33 0.02 28.16
N LYS A 139 -4.25 0.42 28.83
CA LYS A 139 -4.18 1.69 29.57
C LYS A 139 -3.37 2.67 28.76
N ASP A 140 -3.77 3.94 28.76
CA ASP A 140 -3.00 4.99 28.11
C ASP A 140 -1.51 4.90 28.46
N GLU A 141 -0.66 4.96 27.44
CA GLU A 141 0.79 5.06 27.59
C GLU A 141 1.23 6.49 27.35
N ASN A 142 2.13 6.95 28.20
CA ASN A 142 2.59 8.32 28.16
C ASN A 142 3.49 8.57 26.94
N ASN A 143 4.30 7.58 26.57
CA ASN A 143 5.34 7.76 25.56
C ASN A 143 5.40 6.58 24.57
N PRO A 144 4.37 6.35 23.72
CA PRO A 144 4.42 5.33 22.70
C PRO A 144 5.62 5.55 21.76
N LYS A 145 6.25 4.46 21.33
CA LYS A 145 7.36 4.51 20.38
C LYS A 145 6.87 4.26 18.97
N LEU A 146 7.13 5.19 18.06
CA LEU A 146 6.93 5.05 16.63
C LEU A 146 8.24 4.61 15.96
N ILE A 147 8.17 3.59 15.11
CA ILE A 147 9.27 3.12 14.25
C ILE A 147 8.76 3.11 12.81
N ILE A 148 9.48 3.76 11.90
CA ILE A 148 9.19 3.73 10.46
C ILE A 148 10.30 2.93 9.81
N ARG A 149 9.96 1.76 9.27
CA ARG A 149 10.93 0.83 8.69
C ARG A 149 11.36 1.28 7.29
N ASP A 150 12.63 1.09 6.99
CA ASP A 150 13.12 1.25 5.63
C ASP A 150 12.73 0.03 4.76
N VAL A 151 11.62 0.17 4.03
CA VAL A 151 11.07 -0.89 3.15
C VAL A 151 11.21 -0.56 1.66
N GLY A 152 12.00 0.47 1.33
CA GLY A 152 12.08 1.03 -0.02
C GLY A 152 10.80 1.78 -0.39
N CYS A 153 9.83 1.11 -1.01
CA CYS A 153 8.53 1.71 -1.32
C CYS A 153 7.40 0.85 -0.76
N GLY A 154 6.32 1.50 -0.35
CA GLY A 154 5.35 0.92 0.57
C GLY A 154 5.59 1.40 2.00
N ASN A 155 4.76 0.89 2.89
CA ASN A 155 4.72 1.33 4.29
C ASN A 155 4.86 0.14 5.23
N TRP A 156 5.67 0.32 6.27
CA TRP A 156 5.69 -0.55 7.44
C TRP A 156 6.06 0.30 8.63
N ASN A 157 5.06 0.64 9.44
CA ASN A 157 5.23 1.52 10.58
C ASN A 157 4.79 0.79 11.85
N GLU A 158 5.64 0.75 12.86
CA GLU A 158 5.36 0.06 14.12
C GLU A 158 5.10 1.09 15.22
N ILE A 159 4.09 0.81 16.04
CA ILE A 159 3.78 1.51 17.28
C ILE A 159 3.96 0.50 18.40
N ILE A 160 4.90 0.81 19.29
CA ILE A 160 5.12 0.03 20.50
C ILE A 160 4.59 0.85 21.67
N TRP A 161 3.59 0.29 22.35
CA TRP A 161 2.93 0.85 23.51
C TRP A 161 2.92 -0.24 24.57
N ASP A 162 3.81 -0.12 25.58
CA ASP A 162 3.98 -1.16 26.60
C ASP A 162 4.24 -2.55 25.95
N ASP A 163 3.41 -3.56 26.24
CA ASP A 163 3.44 -4.86 25.58
C ASP A 163 2.56 -4.96 24.30
N PHE A 164 1.87 -3.88 23.93
CA PHE A 164 1.06 -3.81 22.71
C PHE A 164 1.93 -3.37 21.51
N HIS A 165 1.89 -4.17 20.46
CA HIS A 165 2.58 -3.92 19.20
C HIS A 165 1.54 -3.79 18.08
N LEU A 166 1.43 -2.59 17.51
CA LEU A 166 0.62 -2.33 16.33
C LEU A 166 1.53 -2.06 15.14
N ILE A 167 1.26 -2.71 14.01
CA ILE A 167 1.90 -2.46 12.74
C ILE A 167 0.87 -1.83 11.80
N TYR A 168 1.17 -0.65 11.28
CA TYR A 168 0.40 0.03 10.25
C TYR A 168 1.08 -0.18 8.90
N ASP A 169 0.35 -0.86 8.01
CA ASP A 169 0.81 -1.49 6.78
C ASP A 169 1.90 -2.56 7.00
N LEU A 170 1.88 -3.59 6.18
CA LEU A 170 2.88 -4.67 6.14
C LEU A 170 3.50 -4.71 4.74
N GLY A 171 4.08 -3.57 4.38
CA GLY A 171 4.47 -3.24 3.03
C GLY A 171 5.89 -3.59 2.64
N GLY A 172 6.15 -3.38 1.36
CA GLY A 172 7.43 -3.59 0.72
C GLY A 172 7.29 -3.50 -0.80
N ASP A 173 8.32 -3.04 -1.47
CA ASP A 173 8.28 -2.74 -2.90
C ASP A 173 7.87 -3.96 -3.71
N VAL A 174 6.88 -3.83 -4.61
CA VAL A 174 6.30 -4.94 -5.39
C VAL A 174 7.32 -5.80 -6.13
N LYS A 175 8.45 -5.22 -6.58
CA LYS A 175 9.49 -5.95 -7.32
C LYS A 175 10.74 -6.22 -6.49
N PHE A 176 10.66 -6.22 -5.16
CA PHE A 176 11.75 -6.77 -4.34
C PHE A 176 11.89 -8.28 -4.55
N LYS A 177 13.13 -8.72 -4.55
CA LYS A 177 13.51 -10.14 -4.47
C LYS A 177 13.13 -10.70 -3.11
N GLU A 178 13.06 -12.02 -3.02
CA GLU A 178 12.79 -12.71 -1.76
C GLU A 178 13.80 -12.31 -0.65
N SER A 179 15.08 -12.20 -0.99
CA SER A 179 16.14 -11.80 -0.06
C SER A 179 15.98 -10.37 0.49
N GLU A 180 15.50 -9.44 -0.34
CA GLU A 180 15.22 -8.06 0.07
C GLU A 180 14.07 -8.02 1.09
N MET A 181 12.98 -8.74 0.83
CA MET A 181 11.87 -8.84 1.79
C MET A 181 12.25 -9.56 3.08
N ASN A 182 13.00 -10.66 2.99
CA ASN A 182 13.51 -11.38 4.16
C ASN A 182 14.37 -10.48 5.04
N THR A 183 15.14 -9.56 4.44
CA THR A 183 15.94 -8.58 5.20
C THR A 183 15.05 -7.61 5.99
N ILE A 184 13.93 -7.14 5.41
CA ILE A 184 12.96 -6.30 6.12
C ILE A 184 12.32 -7.07 7.28
N ILE A 185 11.80 -8.26 7.01
CA ILE A 185 11.09 -9.09 7.99
C ILE A 185 12.02 -9.46 9.17
N ASN A 186 13.28 -9.81 8.87
CA ASN A 186 14.26 -10.16 9.90
C ASN A 186 14.62 -8.94 10.78
N ARG A 187 14.73 -7.74 10.19
CA ARG A 187 14.96 -6.49 10.96
C ARG A 187 13.77 -6.11 11.83
N ALA A 188 12.54 -6.38 11.37
CA ALA A 188 11.34 -6.18 12.19
C ALA A 188 11.31 -7.09 13.42
N ASN A 189 11.99 -8.25 13.35
CA ASN A 189 12.16 -9.19 14.47
C ASN A 189 10.84 -9.54 15.18
N LEU A 190 9.84 -9.93 14.40
CA LEU A 190 8.50 -10.29 14.86
C LEU A 190 8.54 -11.55 15.74
N THR A 191 8.74 -11.34 17.04
CA THR A 191 8.91 -12.38 18.07
C THR A 191 7.84 -12.35 19.15
N LYS A 192 7.07 -11.27 19.21
CA LYS A 192 5.91 -11.09 20.09
C LYS A 192 4.64 -10.98 19.25
N LYS A 193 3.50 -11.12 19.93
CA LYS A 193 2.19 -10.88 19.33
C LYS A 193 2.06 -9.44 18.83
N PHE A 194 1.33 -9.27 17.74
CA PHE A 194 1.12 -7.95 17.15
C PHE A 194 -0.24 -7.84 16.45
N ASN A 195 -0.68 -6.61 16.28
CA ASN A 195 -1.89 -6.23 15.55
C ASN A 195 -1.53 -5.50 14.27
N VAL A 196 -2.37 -5.59 13.25
CA VAL A 196 -2.13 -4.94 11.96
C VAL A 196 -3.29 -4.04 11.57
N VAL A 197 -2.99 -2.87 11.02
CA VAL A 197 -3.95 -2.05 10.28
C VAL A 197 -3.40 -1.84 8.87
N ILE A 198 -4.12 -2.31 7.85
CA ILE A 198 -3.78 -2.05 6.45
C ILE A 198 -4.53 -0.80 6.00
N SER A 199 -3.81 0.18 5.49
CA SER A 199 -4.34 1.46 5.04
C SER A 199 -5.19 1.31 3.78
N HIS A 200 -4.72 0.56 2.78
CA HIS A 200 -5.42 0.15 1.56
C HIS A 200 -4.75 -1.06 0.92
N TRP A 201 -5.37 -1.60 -0.14
CA TRP A 201 -4.97 -2.85 -0.77
C TRP A 201 -4.07 -2.67 -2.00
N ASP A 202 -3.19 -1.65 -1.99
CA ASP A 202 -2.10 -1.65 -2.97
C ASP A 202 -1.06 -2.66 -2.48
N LEU A 203 -0.51 -3.47 -3.39
CA LEU A 203 0.35 -4.60 -3.02
C LEU A 203 1.53 -4.22 -2.13
N ASP A 204 2.14 -3.05 -2.33
CA ASP A 204 3.23 -2.54 -1.51
C ASP A 204 2.84 -2.12 -0.08
N HIS A 205 1.57 -2.24 0.33
CA HIS A 205 1.10 -2.00 1.71
C HIS A 205 0.76 -3.28 2.46
N TYR A 206 0.60 -4.42 1.77
CA TYR A 206 0.26 -5.69 2.41
C TYR A 206 1.17 -6.85 1.98
N ARG A 207 2.14 -6.59 1.09
CA ARG A 207 3.05 -7.60 0.51
C ARG A 207 3.59 -8.59 1.54
N ALA A 208 4.04 -8.11 2.71
CA ALA A 208 4.69 -8.97 3.67
C ALA A 208 3.75 -10.07 4.22
N ILE A 209 2.43 -9.93 4.13
CA ILE A 209 1.49 -11.02 4.46
C ILE A 209 1.81 -12.28 3.64
N LEU A 210 2.21 -12.12 2.38
CA LEU A 210 2.58 -13.21 1.47
C LEU A 210 3.96 -13.81 1.78
N ASP A 211 4.87 -13.02 2.36
CA ASP A 211 6.27 -13.38 2.58
C ASP A 211 6.57 -13.82 4.03
N LEU A 212 5.75 -13.44 5.02
CA LEU A 212 5.88 -13.89 6.42
C LEU A 212 5.74 -15.41 6.51
N ASN A 213 6.60 -16.07 7.27
CA ASN A 213 6.47 -17.52 7.50
C ASN A 213 5.32 -17.85 8.46
N ASP A 214 4.94 -19.14 8.52
CA ASP A 214 3.80 -19.60 9.30
C ASP A 214 3.94 -19.35 10.81
N THR A 215 5.18 -19.31 11.34
CA THR A 215 5.42 -18.97 12.74
C THR A 215 5.16 -17.48 12.99
N GLN A 216 5.61 -16.61 12.10
CA GLN A 216 5.44 -15.17 12.22
C GLN A 216 3.99 -14.74 12.02
N ILE A 217 3.30 -15.27 11.02
CA ILE A 217 1.90 -14.88 10.76
C ILE A 217 0.98 -15.28 11.92
N LYS A 218 1.26 -16.40 12.61
CA LYS A 218 0.51 -16.84 13.80
C LYS A 218 0.71 -15.95 15.04
N LEU A 219 1.69 -15.04 15.02
CA LEU A 219 1.83 -14.02 16.06
C LEU A 219 0.87 -12.83 15.84
N MET A 220 0.29 -12.70 14.64
CA MET A 220 -0.73 -11.69 14.38
C MET A 220 -2.00 -12.04 15.16
N GLU A 221 -2.48 -11.15 16.03
CA GLU A 221 -3.73 -11.38 16.78
C GLU A 221 -4.95 -10.96 15.94
N ASN A 222 -4.84 -9.80 15.30
CA ASN A 222 -5.89 -9.23 14.50
C ASN A 222 -5.34 -8.39 13.35
N ILE A 223 -6.11 -8.31 12.26
CA ILE A 223 -5.86 -7.38 11.16
C ILE A 223 -7.10 -6.57 10.82
N VAL A 224 -6.96 -5.25 10.76
CA VAL A 224 -8.00 -4.30 10.39
C VAL A 224 -7.75 -3.82 8.96
N VAL A 225 -8.78 -3.88 8.12
CA VAL A 225 -8.65 -3.59 6.68
C VAL A 225 -9.85 -2.80 6.16
N PRO A 226 -9.70 -1.96 5.12
CA PRO A 226 -10.84 -1.32 4.47
C PRO A 226 -11.59 -2.33 3.60
N SER A 227 -12.91 -2.18 3.53
CA SER A 227 -13.79 -3.05 2.74
C SER A 227 -13.62 -2.97 1.21
N LYS A 228 -12.95 -1.93 0.68
CA LYS A 228 -12.77 -1.78 -0.77
C LYS A 228 -11.54 -2.56 -1.22
N MET A 229 -11.78 -3.80 -1.65
CA MET A 229 -10.76 -4.80 -1.96
C MET A 229 -10.84 -5.17 -3.45
N PRO A 230 -9.77 -5.01 -4.25
CA PRO A 230 -9.77 -5.48 -5.65
C PRO A 230 -9.66 -7.02 -5.66
N ASN A 231 -10.49 -7.71 -6.44
CA ASN A 231 -10.50 -9.18 -6.46
C ASN A 231 -9.33 -9.76 -7.29
N THR A 232 -8.09 -9.46 -6.91
CA THR A 232 -6.89 -9.96 -7.59
C THR A 232 -6.43 -11.30 -7.00
N LEU A 233 -5.66 -12.08 -7.77
CA LEU A 233 -5.11 -13.34 -7.26
C LEU A 233 -4.16 -13.11 -6.06
N GLN A 234 -3.36 -12.04 -6.04
CA GLN A 234 -2.51 -11.75 -4.88
C GLN A 234 -3.31 -11.40 -3.65
N LEU A 235 -4.36 -10.58 -3.78
CA LEU A 235 -5.20 -10.27 -2.63
C LEU A 235 -5.85 -11.55 -2.10
N ASN A 236 -6.38 -12.39 -3.00
CA ASN A 236 -6.99 -13.66 -2.63
C ASN A 236 -5.98 -14.59 -1.94
N ASN A 237 -4.73 -14.66 -2.42
CA ASN A 237 -3.67 -15.42 -1.76
C ASN A 237 -3.39 -14.90 -0.34
N ALA A 238 -3.28 -13.58 -0.16
CA ALA A 238 -3.05 -12.97 1.15
C ALA A 238 -4.23 -13.23 2.10
N PHE A 239 -5.46 -13.04 1.62
CA PHE A 239 -6.67 -13.25 2.41
C PHE A 239 -6.83 -14.72 2.84
N ASN A 240 -6.63 -15.66 1.91
CA ASN A 240 -6.65 -17.09 2.21
C ASN A 240 -5.57 -17.48 3.23
N ARG A 241 -4.38 -16.87 3.15
CA ARG A 241 -3.28 -17.11 4.10
C ARG A 241 -3.64 -16.64 5.51
N LEU A 242 -4.27 -15.48 5.64
CA LEU A 242 -4.79 -14.96 6.92
C LEU A 242 -5.87 -15.89 7.49
N GLN A 243 -6.88 -16.25 6.68
CA GLN A 243 -7.97 -17.12 7.11
C GLN A 243 -7.50 -18.52 7.52
N SER A 244 -6.65 -19.15 6.71
CA SER A 244 -6.09 -20.48 7.01
C SER A 244 -5.17 -20.48 8.24
N SER A 245 -4.59 -19.32 8.58
CA SER A 245 -3.81 -19.14 9.81
C SER A 245 -4.69 -18.83 11.03
N GLY A 246 -6.01 -18.72 10.86
CA GLY A 246 -6.96 -18.44 11.94
C GLY A 246 -6.92 -16.99 12.44
N ILE A 247 -6.41 -16.07 11.63
CA ILE A 247 -6.31 -14.65 12.01
C ILE A 247 -7.70 -14.00 11.90
N ASN A 248 -8.09 -13.21 12.91
CA ASN A 248 -9.30 -12.42 12.81
C ASN A 248 -9.10 -11.24 11.85
N ILE A 249 -10.05 -11.04 10.94
CA ILE A 249 -10.00 -9.99 9.92
C ILE A 249 -11.17 -9.03 10.14
N ASP A 250 -10.88 -7.87 10.72
CA ASP A 250 -11.85 -6.80 10.94
C ASP A 250 -11.98 -5.93 9.69
N ILE A 251 -12.99 -6.20 8.86
CA ILE A 251 -13.24 -5.45 7.63
C ILE A 251 -14.11 -4.22 7.91
N LEU A 252 -13.52 -3.03 7.85
CA LEU A 252 -14.21 -1.79 8.13
C LEU A 252 -15.02 -1.28 6.94
N SER A 253 -16.31 -1.06 7.16
CA SER A 253 -17.20 -0.39 6.22
C SER A 253 -16.67 1.02 5.89
N PRO A 254 -16.93 1.57 4.69
CA PRO A 254 -16.57 2.95 4.38
C PRO A 254 -17.29 3.92 5.31
N ALA A 255 -16.65 5.06 5.62
CA ALA A 255 -17.30 6.06 6.46
C ALA A 255 -18.53 6.68 5.78
N HIS A 256 -19.53 7.03 6.57
CA HIS A 256 -20.63 7.86 6.08
C HIS A 256 -20.13 9.28 5.81
N LYS A 257 -20.46 9.82 4.64
CA LYS A 257 -20.12 11.20 4.30
C LYS A 257 -20.84 12.16 5.23
N THR A 258 -20.13 13.19 5.66
CA THR A 258 -20.69 14.29 6.45
C THR A 258 -21.34 15.34 5.56
N LYS A 259 -20.87 15.49 4.31
CA LYS A 259 -21.44 16.43 3.32
C LYS A 259 -21.94 15.71 2.08
N SER A 260 -22.94 16.29 1.43
CA SER A 260 -23.37 15.84 0.11
C SER A 260 -22.30 16.20 -0.92
N GLY A 261 -21.83 15.21 -1.69
CA GLY A 261 -20.82 15.46 -2.71
C GLY A 261 -20.12 14.23 -3.26
N ARG A 262 -19.40 14.43 -4.36
CA ARG A 262 -18.60 13.39 -5.02
C ARG A 262 -17.23 13.19 -4.39
N ARG A 263 -16.74 14.15 -3.59
CA ARG A 263 -15.43 14.07 -2.94
C ARG A 263 -15.42 12.95 -1.90
N ILE A 264 -14.29 12.27 -1.79
CA ILE A 264 -14.03 11.29 -0.73
C ILE A 264 -13.62 12.07 0.53
N GLU A 265 -14.31 11.80 1.64
CA GLU A 265 -14.07 12.44 2.94
C GLU A 265 -13.35 11.47 3.86
N LEU A 266 -12.35 11.96 4.61
CA LEU A 266 -11.70 11.20 5.68
C LEU A 266 -12.38 11.59 6.99
N VAL A 267 -13.00 10.62 7.68
CA VAL A 267 -13.86 10.87 8.84
C VAL A 267 -13.36 10.09 10.04
N SER A 268 -13.22 10.75 11.20
CA SER A 268 -12.91 10.06 12.46
C SER A 268 -14.00 9.03 12.77
N GLN A 269 -13.57 7.80 13.05
CA GLN A 269 -14.45 6.72 13.49
C GLN A 269 -14.46 6.58 15.02
N GLY A 270 -13.68 7.41 15.73
CA GLY A 270 -13.58 7.41 17.17
C GLY A 270 -12.15 7.21 17.68
N LYS A 271 -11.97 7.65 18.92
CA LYS A 271 -10.73 7.53 19.68
C LYS A 271 -10.88 6.52 20.80
N VAL A 272 -9.87 5.67 20.98
CA VAL A 272 -9.73 4.74 22.10
C VAL A 272 -8.32 4.90 22.63
N ASN A 273 -8.20 5.32 23.90
CA ASN A 273 -6.92 5.57 24.53
C ASN A 273 -6.04 6.52 23.67
N ASN A 274 -4.76 6.18 23.47
CA ASN A 274 -3.85 6.93 22.61
C ASN A 274 -4.21 6.91 21.11
N LEU A 275 -5.09 6.01 20.63
CA LEU A 275 -5.32 5.79 19.20
C LEU A 275 -6.64 6.42 18.72
N GLU A 276 -6.58 7.19 17.64
CA GLU A 276 -7.77 7.60 16.87
C GLU A 276 -7.69 7.05 15.44
N LEU A 277 -8.79 6.42 15.00
CA LEU A 277 -8.90 5.83 13.67
C LEU A 277 -9.78 6.70 12.79
N PHE A 278 -9.31 6.96 11.57
CA PHE A 278 -10.04 7.65 10.54
C PHE A 278 -10.28 6.70 9.37
N ARG A 279 -11.50 6.72 8.84
CA ARG A 279 -11.90 5.92 7.68
C ARG A 279 -12.41 6.85 6.61
N SER A 280 -11.99 6.61 5.37
CA SER A 280 -12.53 7.36 4.24
C SER A 280 -13.90 6.86 3.81
N SER A 281 -14.72 7.79 3.32
CA SER A 281 -15.98 7.47 2.67
C SER A 281 -15.76 6.69 1.38
N ASP A 282 -16.82 6.07 0.87
CA ASP A 282 -16.75 5.37 -0.40
C ASP A 282 -16.46 6.32 -1.59
N GLY A 283 -15.81 5.79 -2.62
CA GLY A 283 -15.49 6.50 -3.85
C GLY A 283 -14.58 5.71 -4.81
N SER A 284 -14.29 6.28 -5.97
CA SER A 284 -13.67 5.55 -7.09
C SER A 284 -12.17 5.29 -6.92
N ASN A 285 -11.46 6.04 -6.07
CA ASN A 285 -10.01 5.92 -5.91
C ASN A 285 -9.65 5.16 -4.62
N MET A 286 -8.96 4.02 -4.75
CA MET A 286 -8.59 3.15 -3.64
C MET A 286 -7.64 3.83 -2.65
N ASN A 287 -6.64 4.57 -3.15
CA ASN A 287 -5.65 5.30 -2.34
C ASN A 287 -6.31 6.43 -1.51
N GLN A 288 -7.50 6.89 -1.91
CA GLN A 288 -8.28 7.87 -1.15
C GLN A 288 -9.31 7.23 -0.21
N SER A 289 -9.61 5.94 -0.39
CA SER A 289 -10.65 5.23 0.34
C SER A 289 -10.08 4.31 1.42
N GLY A 290 -8.95 4.68 2.03
CA GLY A 290 -8.26 3.86 3.03
C GLY A 290 -8.55 4.20 4.49
N ILE A 291 -7.64 3.80 5.37
CA ILE A 291 -7.60 4.06 6.82
C ILE A 291 -6.40 4.96 7.14
N VAL A 292 -6.58 5.94 8.04
CA VAL A 292 -5.50 6.73 8.65
C VAL A 292 -5.59 6.52 10.16
N ILE A 293 -4.45 6.43 10.85
CA ILE A 293 -4.44 6.40 12.32
C ILE A 293 -3.58 7.53 12.89
N THR A 294 -3.98 8.02 14.05
CA THR A 294 -3.15 8.88 14.88
C THR A 294 -2.90 8.23 16.23
N ILE A 295 -1.69 8.43 16.76
CA ILE A 295 -1.27 7.95 18.07
C ILE A 295 -0.81 9.15 18.88
N GLU A 296 -1.54 9.49 19.92
CA GLU A 296 -1.22 10.60 20.80
C GLU A 296 -0.31 10.13 21.93
N GLY A 297 0.90 10.68 22.05
CA GLY A 297 1.75 10.55 23.24
C GLY A 297 1.68 11.82 24.09
N ASN A 298 2.62 12.00 25.01
CA ASN A 298 2.61 13.14 25.94
C ASN A 298 2.92 14.47 25.26
N GLU A 299 3.85 14.48 24.32
CA GLU A 299 4.36 15.72 23.70
C GLU A 299 4.00 15.82 22.21
N LYS A 300 3.76 14.67 21.56
CA LYS A 300 3.59 14.57 20.12
C LYS A 300 2.41 13.68 19.74
N ILE A 301 1.99 13.82 18.49
CA ILE A 301 0.99 12.97 17.86
C ILE A 301 1.62 12.36 16.61
N GLY A 302 1.76 11.04 16.60
CA GLY A 302 2.16 10.27 15.43
C GLY A 302 1.00 10.18 14.43
N VAL A 303 1.25 10.41 13.14
CA VAL A 303 0.23 10.37 12.09
C VAL A 303 0.69 9.44 10.97
N LEU A 304 -0.01 8.32 10.82
CA LEU A 304 0.30 7.29 9.82
C LEU A 304 -0.73 7.38 8.69
N THR A 305 -0.27 7.88 7.54
CA THR A 305 -1.17 8.45 6.53
C THR A 305 -1.51 7.53 5.37
N GLY A 306 -0.78 6.42 5.17
CA GLY A 306 -0.92 5.62 3.94
C GLY A 306 -0.68 6.48 2.67
N ASP A 307 -1.40 6.15 1.60
CA ASP A 307 -1.39 6.90 0.33
C ASP A 307 -2.47 7.98 0.22
N HIS A 308 -3.06 8.39 1.36
CA HIS A 308 -4.11 9.41 1.37
C HIS A 308 -3.62 10.73 0.80
N HIS A 309 -4.55 11.50 0.24
CA HIS A 309 -4.20 12.79 -0.34
C HIS A 309 -3.86 13.84 0.72
N TYR A 310 -2.91 14.75 0.44
CA TYR A 310 -2.53 15.82 1.37
C TYR A 310 -3.75 16.60 1.90
N PRO A 311 -4.73 17.01 1.06
CA PRO A 311 -5.93 17.67 1.56
C PRO A 311 -6.86 16.81 2.41
N GLN A 312 -6.78 15.48 2.38
CA GLN A 312 -7.50 14.67 3.36
C GLN A 312 -6.84 14.78 4.72
N ILE A 313 -5.51 14.79 4.75
CA ILE A 313 -4.72 14.86 5.98
C ILE A 313 -4.83 16.23 6.65
N TYR A 314 -4.45 17.32 5.97
CA TYR A 314 -4.42 18.64 6.62
C TYR A 314 -5.81 19.24 6.91
N ASN A 315 -6.89 18.77 6.25
CA ASN A 315 -8.24 19.28 6.52
C ASN A 315 -9.00 18.48 7.58
N ASN A 316 -8.67 17.20 7.79
CA ASN A 316 -9.50 16.32 8.64
C ASN A 316 -8.73 15.66 9.79
N VAL A 317 -7.39 15.64 9.75
CA VAL A 317 -6.57 14.95 10.75
C VAL A 317 -5.72 15.95 11.54
N LEU A 318 -5.06 16.89 10.84
CA LEU A 318 -4.14 17.83 11.48
C LEU A 318 -4.87 19.09 11.95
N ASN A 319 -4.47 19.61 13.11
CA ASN A 319 -5.00 20.85 13.67
C ASN A 319 -3.86 21.88 13.89
N VAL A 320 -4.00 23.06 13.27
CA VAL A 320 -3.05 24.18 13.38
C VAL A 320 -2.92 24.69 14.83
N THR A 321 -3.98 24.56 15.64
CA THR A 321 -3.96 24.99 17.05
C THR A 321 -3.63 23.85 18.01
N SER A 322 -3.11 22.72 17.52
CA SER A 322 -2.70 21.62 18.39
C SER A 322 -1.60 22.09 19.34
N VAL A 323 -1.76 21.78 20.63
CA VAL A 323 -0.71 22.02 21.64
C VAL A 323 0.44 21.01 21.52
N LYS A 324 0.16 19.82 20.96
CA LYS A 324 1.15 18.78 20.67
C LYS A 324 1.64 18.93 19.25
N SER A 325 2.93 18.68 19.06
CA SER A 325 3.53 18.67 17.72
C SER A 325 3.23 17.35 16.99
N TYR A 326 3.28 17.34 15.67
CA TYR A 326 3.05 16.15 14.87
C TYR A 326 4.34 15.49 14.41
N VAL A 327 4.39 14.16 14.53
CA VAL A 327 5.34 13.28 13.85
C VAL A 327 4.60 12.61 12.70
N ILE A 328 4.96 12.91 11.45
CA ILE A 328 4.18 12.45 10.29
C ILE A 328 4.95 11.50 9.40
N VAL A 329 4.29 10.40 9.00
CA VAL A 329 4.69 9.62 7.83
C VAL A 329 4.17 10.37 6.60
N VAL A 330 5.05 10.77 5.70
CA VAL A 330 4.65 11.58 4.55
C VAL A 330 3.68 10.80 3.65
N PRO A 331 2.50 11.37 3.29
CA PRO A 331 1.53 10.69 2.46
C PRO A 331 2.06 10.23 1.11
N HIS A 332 1.68 9.01 0.73
CA HIS A 332 1.95 8.46 -0.60
C HIS A 332 3.44 8.55 -0.96
N HIS A 333 4.35 8.27 -0.01
CA HIS A 333 5.80 8.28 -0.25
C HIS A 333 6.35 9.62 -0.79
N GLY A 334 5.70 10.74 -0.47
CA GLY A 334 6.02 12.07 -1.01
C GLY A 334 5.52 12.30 -2.44
N GLY A 335 4.51 11.52 -2.84
CA GLY A 335 4.02 11.39 -4.19
C GLY A 335 2.95 12.36 -4.64
N ASN A 336 2.32 12.01 -5.77
CA ASN A 336 1.16 12.74 -6.27
C ASN A 336 -0.13 12.42 -5.48
N ALA A 337 -0.20 12.85 -4.23
CA ALA A 337 -1.34 12.67 -3.35
C ALA A 337 -2.30 13.88 -3.40
N GLY A 338 -2.71 14.29 -4.60
CA GLY A 338 -3.54 15.48 -4.80
C GLY A 338 -2.79 16.81 -4.64
N GLU A 339 -3.50 17.88 -4.32
CA GLU A 339 -2.92 19.22 -4.23
C GLU A 339 -2.05 19.36 -2.98
N PHE A 340 -0.76 19.59 -3.19
CA PHE A 340 0.19 19.96 -2.13
C PHE A 340 0.26 21.47 -1.98
N ASN A 341 -0.21 22.00 -0.85
CA ASN A 341 -0.18 23.43 -0.52
C ASN A 341 0.86 23.72 0.57
N LYS A 342 2.03 24.20 0.17
CA LYS A 342 3.15 24.51 1.08
C LYS A 342 2.74 25.44 2.22
N ASN A 343 1.94 26.48 1.95
CA ASN A 343 1.57 27.47 2.96
C ASN A 343 0.76 26.85 4.11
N ILE A 344 -0.10 25.87 3.82
CA ILE A 344 -0.84 25.15 4.86
C ILE A 344 0.10 24.24 5.65
N TRP A 345 0.99 23.51 4.96
CA TRP A 345 1.95 22.65 5.63
C TRP A 345 2.96 23.41 6.50
N ASP A 346 3.26 24.66 6.16
CA ASP A 346 4.13 25.54 6.94
C ASP A 346 3.50 26.07 8.24
N THR A 347 2.17 26.12 8.35
CA THR A 347 1.49 26.59 9.57
C THR A 347 1.22 25.47 10.57
N LEU A 348 1.37 24.22 10.18
CA LEU A 348 1.11 23.07 11.06
C LEU A 348 2.27 22.88 12.05
N PRO A 349 1.99 22.48 13.31
CA PRO A 349 3.02 22.26 14.33
C PRO A 349 3.75 20.93 14.09
N LEU A 350 4.51 20.82 13.01
CA LEU A 350 5.32 19.64 12.68
C LEU A 350 6.64 19.68 13.45
N SER A 351 6.98 18.62 14.19
CA SER A 351 8.28 18.51 14.88
C SER A 351 9.28 17.67 14.10
N GLU A 352 8.83 16.55 13.57
CA GLU A 352 9.64 15.61 12.80
C GLU A 352 8.73 14.73 11.92
N GLY A 353 9.33 13.82 11.17
CA GLY A 353 8.60 12.92 10.31
C GLY A 353 9.54 12.07 9.49
N ALA A 354 8.98 11.13 8.74
CA ALA A 354 9.74 10.37 7.79
C ALA A 354 9.01 10.15 6.47
N LEU A 355 9.81 9.93 5.43
CA LEU A 355 9.38 9.65 4.08
C LEU A 355 10.00 8.31 3.69
N SER A 356 9.16 7.27 3.65
CA SER A 356 9.50 5.97 3.06
C SER A 356 9.40 6.10 1.55
N THR A 357 10.51 6.03 0.84
CA THR A 357 10.55 6.08 -0.63
C THR A 357 11.82 5.46 -1.18
N LYS A 358 11.84 5.20 -2.48
CA LYS A 358 13.02 4.79 -3.23
C LYS A 358 13.08 5.59 -4.53
N SER A 359 14.03 6.50 -4.62
CA SER A 359 14.32 7.35 -5.77
C SER A 359 14.52 6.51 -7.01
N PHE A 360 14.01 7.00 -8.13
CA PHE A 360 14.04 6.34 -9.44
C PHE A 360 13.31 4.99 -9.51
N ARG A 361 12.72 4.52 -8.41
CA ARG A 361 11.88 3.32 -8.41
C ARG A 361 10.47 3.62 -8.89
N TYR A 362 9.94 4.78 -8.50
CA TYR A 362 8.62 5.26 -8.93
C TYR A 362 8.74 6.72 -9.39
N ARG A 363 8.35 7.01 -10.64
CA ARG A 363 8.53 8.35 -11.22
C ARG A 363 7.84 9.48 -10.46
N ASN A 364 6.73 9.17 -9.77
CA ASN A 364 5.97 10.16 -9.04
C ASN A 364 6.44 10.32 -7.59
N LEU A 365 7.36 9.46 -7.13
CA LEU A 365 7.73 9.30 -5.73
C LEU A 365 9.25 9.41 -5.55
N PRO A 366 9.71 10.28 -4.65
CA PRO A 366 8.99 11.45 -4.16
C PRO A 366 8.93 12.52 -5.26
N GLN A 367 7.88 13.35 -5.33
CA GLN A 367 7.91 14.52 -6.21
C GLN A 367 8.96 15.51 -5.70
N ASN A 368 9.84 16.00 -6.58
CA ASN A 368 10.93 16.91 -6.19
C ASN A 368 10.50 18.06 -5.27
N LYS A 369 9.37 18.72 -5.57
CA LYS A 369 8.87 19.84 -4.75
C LYS A 369 8.43 19.42 -3.34
N ILE A 370 7.86 18.21 -3.21
CA ILE A 370 7.39 17.65 -1.94
C ILE A 370 8.56 17.09 -1.16
N HIS A 371 9.45 16.36 -1.83
CA HIS A 371 10.69 15.86 -1.26
C HIS A 371 11.51 17.00 -0.66
N LYS A 372 11.75 18.05 -1.45
CA LYS A 372 12.46 19.25 -0.99
C LYS A 372 11.81 19.85 0.25
N PHE A 373 10.49 19.99 0.25
CA PHE A 373 9.79 20.53 1.42
C PHE A 373 10.00 19.68 2.68
N PHE A 374 9.70 18.39 2.62
CA PHE A 374 9.78 17.56 3.84
C PHE A 374 11.22 17.28 4.26
N ILE A 375 12.12 16.99 3.32
CA ILE A 375 13.48 16.56 3.62
C ILE A 375 14.44 17.75 3.78
N GLU A 376 14.41 18.72 2.88
CA GLU A 376 15.34 19.86 2.95
C GLU A 376 14.82 20.99 3.84
N ASP A 377 13.54 21.39 3.71
CA ASP A 377 13.00 22.53 4.47
C ASP A 377 12.58 22.12 5.91
N LYS A 378 12.09 20.90 6.11
CA LYS A 378 11.63 20.39 7.42
C LYS A 378 12.55 19.36 8.08
N SER A 379 13.65 18.98 7.42
CA SER A 379 14.64 18.02 7.95
C SER A 379 14.03 16.67 8.35
N PHE A 380 12.99 16.20 7.66
CA PHE A 380 12.43 14.88 7.91
C PHE A 380 13.40 13.78 7.48
N HIS A 381 13.25 12.62 8.10
CA HIS A 381 14.04 11.44 7.77
C HIS A 381 13.60 10.82 6.45
N CYS A 382 14.51 10.72 5.49
CA CYS A 382 14.29 9.96 4.26
C CYS A 382 14.91 8.57 4.42
N THR A 383 14.09 7.51 4.42
CA THR A 383 14.59 6.15 4.72
C THR A 383 15.62 5.69 3.70
N GLU A 384 15.44 5.98 2.41
CA GLU A 384 16.44 5.70 1.38
C GLU A 384 17.72 6.51 1.57
N CYS A 385 17.60 7.82 1.83
CA CYS A 385 18.74 8.73 1.91
C CYS A 385 19.70 8.34 3.05
N HIS A 386 19.14 7.82 4.14
CA HIS A 386 19.89 7.34 5.30
C HIS A 386 20.11 5.83 5.30
N SER A 387 19.39 5.07 4.46
CA SER A 387 19.36 3.60 4.44
C SER A 387 19.12 3.01 5.84
N SER A 388 18.18 3.62 6.58
CA SER A 388 17.90 3.26 7.97
C SER A 388 16.46 3.54 8.35
N ASP A 389 16.00 2.80 9.37
CA ASP A 389 14.72 3.06 10.03
C ASP A 389 14.75 4.44 10.72
N PHE A 390 13.58 5.04 10.88
CA PHE A 390 13.36 6.20 11.73
C PHE A 390 12.67 5.77 13.03
N THR A 391 12.97 6.45 14.13
CA THR A 391 12.37 6.17 15.44
C THR A 391 12.07 7.47 16.17
N SER A 392 10.88 7.56 16.74
CA SER A 392 10.45 8.67 17.59
C SER A 392 9.73 8.17 18.83
N ILE A 393 9.91 8.88 19.94
CA ILE A 393 9.02 8.81 21.10
C ILE A 393 7.95 9.88 20.94
N LEU A 394 6.68 9.48 21.07
CA LEU A 394 5.51 10.35 20.91
C LEU A 394 5.11 11.00 22.23
#